data_AF-A0A4Q4VMB0-F1
#
_entry.id   AF-A0A4Q4VMB0-F1
#
_cell.length_a   1.000
_cell.length_b   1.000
_cell.length_c   1.000
_cell.angle_alpha   90.00
_cell.angle_beta   90.00
_cell.angle_gamma   90.00
#
_symmetry.space_group_name_H-M   'P 1'
#
loop_
_entity.id
_entity.type
_entity.pdbx_description
1 polymer ?
#
loop_
_entity_poly.entity_id
_entity_poly.type
_entity_poly.pdbx_seq_one_letter_code
_entity_poly.pdbx_strand_id
1 'polypeptide(L)'
;MGSVKRIVLVIDALDECEQDDDIRAIIHLLSLEKTLRSVRLRAFVTSRPELPIRLGFSSIKGKTQDLVLHEIPKPIIEHDIAVFLNFRLAKIRDEYNTQSYDEQQLPSGWPGPLAMQALVQMAVPLFIFAATVCRFIEDQAWSDPAGQLAKVLEYQSKTQQSEIDKLDATYRPVLDRLLTGSEAAKRSLVDEFRTVVGSIVLLAEPLSIQSLARLLRTPENIVMRRLTPLHSVLNVPASVESPVRMLHLSFRDFLVNPDKRNTNPLWVDEKASHERITTSCIKLLERHLKEDICDLRMPGTPRKDIEPGVINSHLPAEVQYACLYWVYHLEKSMEQSSARITDSHPVYSFLKQHLLHWLEALSLLGKISEGIAMVRSIQTLISTLEDHHGLLSLVAWSHDSTRLASASRDGTVKIRDPVTGQCVSTLEDHPGSVRSIAWSHDSTRLASGSGDGTVKIWDPVTGQVTGQYVSTLENYHGPVRLVTWSSVVARQYAARIGLGR
;
A
#
# COMPACT_ATOMS: atom_id res chain seq x y z
N MET A 1 -3.66 46.73 -5.67
CA MET A 1 -4.20 45.55 -4.96
C MET A 1 -4.00 44.34 -5.86
N GLY A 2 -3.09 43.43 -5.51
CA GLY A 2 -2.85 42.22 -6.31
C GLY A 2 -4.08 41.30 -6.28
N SER A 3 -4.50 40.82 -7.45
CA SER A 3 -5.56 39.84 -7.61
C SER A 3 -5.27 38.59 -6.75
N VAL A 4 -6.15 38.29 -5.79
CA VAL A 4 -6.06 37.05 -4.98
C VAL A 4 -6.28 35.87 -5.91
N LYS A 5 -5.26 35.02 -6.06
CA LYS A 5 -5.31 33.83 -6.92
C LYS A 5 -6.34 32.85 -6.35
N ARG A 6 -7.28 32.39 -7.18
CA ARG A 6 -8.23 31.33 -6.82
C ARG A 6 -7.66 29.98 -7.23
N ILE A 7 -7.72 29.00 -6.34
CA ILE A 7 -7.29 27.63 -6.59
C ILE A 7 -8.45 26.71 -6.23
N VAL A 8 -8.74 25.74 -7.10
CA VAL A 8 -9.67 24.64 -6.81
C VAL A 8 -8.84 23.38 -6.65
N LEU A 9 -8.98 22.71 -5.52
CA LEU A 9 -8.38 21.42 -5.24
C LEU A 9 -9.46 20.35 -5.40
N VAL A 10 -9.18 19.34 -6.19
CA VAL A 10 -10.04 18.15 -6.34
C VAL A 10 -9.30 17.00 -5.68
N ILE A 11 -9.91 16.42 -4.65
CA ILE A 11 -9.42 15.22 -3.97
C ILE A 11 -10.40 14.12 -4.28
N ASP A 12 -9.95 13.12 -5.02
CA ASP A 12 -10.76 11.95 -5.35
C ASP A 12 -10.48 10.82 -4.36
N ALA A 13 -11.53 10.14 -3.91
CA ALA A 13 -11.47 8.97 -3.03
C ALA A 13 -10.61 9.16 -1.77
N LEU A 14 -10.92 10.18 -0.94
CA LEU A 14 -10.15 10.46 0.27
C LEU A 14 -10.10 9.27 1.27
N ASP A 15 -11.09 8.39 1.23
CA ASP A 15 -11.13 7.16 2.02
C ASP A 15 -10.12 6.08 1.58
N GLU A 16 -9.44 6.25 0.44
CA GLU A 16 -8.35 5.36 0.03
C GLU A 16 -7.01 5.69 0.72
N CYS A 17 -6.97 6.64 1.65
CA CYS A 17 -5.79 6.88 2.49
C CYS A 17 -5.52 5.69 3.42
N GLU A 18 -4.26 5.28 3.54
CA GLU A 18 -3.89 4.09 4.30
C GLU A 18 -4.11 4.21 5.82
N GLN A 19 -4.00 5.41 6.38
CA GLN A 19 -4.15 5.67 7.81
C GLN A 19 -5.26 6.67 8.09
N ASP A 20 -6.10 6.34 9.08
CA ASP A 20 -7.13 7.24 9.63
C ASP A 20 -6.58 8.62 10.01
N ASP A 21 -5.34 8.68 10.51
CA ASP A 21 -4.70 9.91 10.93
C ASP A 21 -4.32 10.82 9.74
N ASP A 22 -4.00 10.24 8.58
CA ASP A 22 -3.75 11.00 7.35
C ASP A 22 -5.04 11.66 6.86
N ILE A 23 -6.15 10.91 6.89
CA ILE A 23 -7.48 11.45 6.56
C ILE A 23 -7.80 12.65 7.46
N ARG A 24 -7.61 12.50 8.78
CA ARG A 24 -7.85 13.58 9.75
C ARG A 24 -6.93 14.78 9.48
N ALA A 25 -5.66 14.54 9.19
CA ALA A 25 -4.68 15.59 8.90
C ALA A 25 -5.05 16.36 7.62
N ILE A 26 -5.43 15.68 6.53
CA ILE A 26 -5.86 16.30 5.29
C ILE A 26 -7.09 17.17 5.53
N ILE A 27 -8.14 16.63 6.17
CA ILE A 27 -9.36 17.37 6.48
C ILE A 27 -9.07 18.59 7.35
N HIS A 28 -8.19 18.44 8.35
CA HIS A 28 -7.74 19.56 9.18
C HIS A 28 -7.06 20.65 8.35
N LEU A 29 -6.14 20.29 7.44
CA LEU A 29 -5.46 21.25 6.56
C LEU A 29 -6.45 21.97 5.64
N LEU A 30 -7.46 21.29 5.10
CA LEU A 30 -8.51 21.92 4.30
C LEU A 30 -9.31 22.95 5.11
N SER A 31 -9.55 22.67 6.40
CA SER A 31 -10.25 23.61 7.30
C SER A 31 -9.48 24.91 7.55
N LEU A 32 -8.15 24.89 7.38
CA LEU A 32 -7.27 26.05 7.59
C LEU A 32 -7.31 27.06 6.42
N GLU A 33 -8.09 26.82 5.35
CA GLU A 33 -8.22 27.73 4.20
C GLU A 33 -8.38 29.20 4.60
N LYS A 34 -9.19 29.47 5.65
CA LYS A 34 -9.49 30.84 6.10
C LYS A 34 -8.26 31.62 6.59
N THR A 35 -7.16 30.94 6.87
CA THR A 35 -5.90 31.56 7.31
C THR A 35 -5.05 32.06 6.13
N LEU A 36 -5.32 31.61 4.91
CA LEU A 36 -4.59 31.99 3.72
C LEU A 36 -4.98 33.40 3.26
N ARG A 37 -4.00 34.32 3.23
CA ARG A 37 -4.22 35.73 2.82
C ARG A 37 -3.92 35.99 1.34
N SER A 38 -3.09 35.15 0.71
CA SER A 38 -2.59 35.33 -0.65
C SER A 38 -3.37 34.54 -1.71
N VAL A 39 -4.12 33.52 -1.28
CA VAL A 39 -4.83 32.57 -2.16
C VAL A 39 -6.21 32.30 -1.58
N ARG A 40 -7.19 32.13 -2.46
CA ARG A 40 -8.52 31.64 -2.10
C ARG A 40 -8.68 30.20 -2.59
N LEU A 41 -8.60 29.24 -1.68
CA LEU A 41 -8.78 27.82 -1.98
C LEU A 41 -10.27 27.49 -2.09
N ARG A 42 -10.62 26.43 -2.82
CA ARG A 42 -11.88 25.71 -2.68
C ARG A 42 -11.55 24.24 -2.87
N ALA A 43 -12.03 23.38 -1.99
CA ALA A 43 -11.85 21.94 -2.13
C ALA A 43 -13.15 21.28 -2.58
N PHE A 44 -13.04 20.35 -3.53
CA PHE A 44 -14.07 19.37 -3.86
C PHE A 44 -13.49 18.00 -3.51
N VAL A 45 -14.19 17.26 -2.65
CA VAL A 45 -13.71 15.99 -2.12
C VAL A 45 -14.76 14.92 -2.40
N THR A 46 -14.33 13.78 -2.93
CA THR A 46 -15.16 12.57 -3.01
C THR A 46 -14.63 11.55 -2.00
N SER A 47 -15.54 10.80 -1.35
CA SER A 47 -15.16 9.72 -0.46
C SER A 47 -16.34 8.81 -0.12
N ARG A 48 -16.06 7.59 0.34
CA ARG A 48 -17.03 6.77 1.10
C ARG A 48 -17.32 7.41 2.47
N PRO A 49 -18.50 7.17 3.08
CA PRO A 49 -18.90 7.80 4.33
C PRO A 49 -18.28 7.12 5.56
N GLU A 50 -16.98 6.86 5.53
CA GLU A 50 -16.24 6.21 6.61
C GLU A 50 -16.17 7.09 7.87
N LEU A 51 -16.00 6.47 9.03
CA LEU A 51 -16.05 7.17 10.32
C LEU A 51 -15.01 8.31 10.42
N PRO A 52 -13.73 8.14 10.02
CA PRO A 52 -12.74 9.22 10.08
C PRO A 52 -13.13 10.44 9.23
N ILE A 53 -13.71 10.20 8.04
CA ILE A 53 -14.20 11.24 7.13
C ILE A 53 -15.35 12.01 7.80
N ARG A 54 -16.38 11.31 8.27
CA ARG A 54 -17.57 11.92 8.89
C ARG A 54 -17.21 12.75 10.12
N LEU A 55 -16.38 12.20 11.01
CA LEU A 55 -15.91 12.90 12.20
C LEU A 55 -15.05 14.12 11.82
N GLY A 56 -14.14 13.95 10.86
CA GLY A 56 -13.28 15.01 10.35
C GLY A 56 -14.09 16.22 9.87
N PHE A 57 -15.01 16.03 8.92
CA PHE A 57 -15.82 17.13 8.36
C PHE A 57 -16.79 17.73 9.37
N SER A 58 -17.36 16.93 10.30
CA SER A 58 -18.20 17.46 11.38
C SER A 58 -17.46 18.42 12.32
N SER A 59 -16.14 18.29 12.43
CA SER A 59 -15.30 19.15 13.26
C SER A 59 -14.92 20.48 12.59
N ILE A 60 -15.16 20.63 11.27
CA ILE A 60 -14.81 21.84 10.53
C ILE A 60 -15.78 22.98 10.87
N LYS A 61 -15.24 24.08 11.39
CA LYS A 61 -15.98 25.33 11.58
C LYS A 61 -16.03 26.13 10.27
N GLY A 62 -17.01 25.86 9.39
CA GLY A 62 -17.09 26.50 8.07
C GLY A 62 -18.37 26.25 7.29
N LYS A 63 -18.39 26.75 6.04
CA LYS A 63 -19.43 26.42 5.05
C LYS A 63 -18.96 25.16 4.30
N THR A 64 -19.24 23.99 4.85
CA THR A 64 -19.18 22.73 4.10
C THR A 64 -20.52 22.52 3.41
N GLN A 65 -20.48 22.01 2.17
CA GLN A 65 -21.67 21.59 1.44
C GLN A 65 -21.48 20.12 1.13
N ASP A 66 -22.30 19.28 1.75
CA ASP A 66 -22.22 17.85 1.59
C ASP A 66 -23.36 17.41 0.65
N LEU A 67 -23.03 16.52 -0.28
CA LEU A 67 -23.99 15.85 -1.15
C LEU A 67 -23.80 14.36 -0.99
N VAL A 68 -24.77 13.70 -0.38
CA VAL A 68 -24.73 12.26 -0.12
C VAL A 68 -25.41 11.53 -1.27
N LEU A 69 -24.62 10.83 -2.10
CA LEU A 69 -25.14 10.22 -3.33
C LEU A 69 -26.19 9.11 -3.08
N HIS A 70 -26.18 8.45 -1.91
CA HIS A 70 -27.19 7.44 -1.57
C HIS A 70 -28.52 8.02 -1.06
N GLU A 71 -28.61 9.33 -0.84
CA GLU A 71 -29.85 10.03 -0.49
C GLU A 71 -30.60 10.55 -1.72
N ILE A 72 -30.02 10.40 -2.91
CA ILE A 72 -30.69 10.79 -4.16
C ILE A 72 -31.95 9.92 -4.35
N PRO A 73 -33.13 10.52 -4.59
CA PRO A 73 -34.36 9.77 -4.80
C PRO A 73 -34.23 8.71 -5.88
N LYS A 74 -34.67 7.48 -5.57
CA LYS A 74 -34.65 6.34 -6.49
C LYS A 74 -35.15 6.67 -7.91
N PRO A 75 -36.25 7.43 -8.12
CA PRO A 75 -36.73 7.76 -9.46
C PRO A 75 -35.74 8.59 -10.30
N ILE A 76 -34.92 9.43 -9.66
CA ILE A 76 -33.88 10.22 -10.34
C ILE A 76 -32.76 9.30 -10.79
N ILE A 77 -32.31 8.41 -9.90
CA ILE A 77 -31.28 7.41 -10.23
C ILE A 77 -31.75 6.48 -11.36
N GLU A 78 -33.00 6.00 -11.30
CA GLU A 78 -33.61 5.19 -12.35
C GLU A 78 -33.63 5.93 -13.70
N HIS A 79 -33.99 7.22 -13.70
CA HIS A 79 -34.00 8.05 -14.90
C HIS A 79 -32.59 8.22 -15.49
N ASP A 80 -31.61 8.63 -14.68
CA ASP A 80 -30.24 8.90 -15.13
C ASP A 80 -29.57 7.64 -15.68
N ILE A 81 -29.76 6.50 -15.02
CA ILE A 81 -29.29 5.19 -15.50
C ILE A 81 -29.97 4.82 -16.82
N ALA A 82 -31.29 5.01 -16.93
CA ALA A 82 -32.02 4.71 -18.16
C ALA A 82 -31.53 5.59 -19.33
N VAL A 83 -31.30 6.88 -19.12
CA VAL A 83 -30.75 7.79 -20.14
C VAL A 83 -29.37 7.31 -20.59
N PHE A 84 -28.49 6.98 -19.63
CA PHE A 84 -27.16 6.46 -19.94
C PHE A 84 -27.20 5.15 -20.72
N LEU A 85 -27.99 4.17 -20.27
CA LEU A 85 -28.11 2.86 -20.93
C LEU A 85 -28.69 2.98 -22.33
N ASN A 86 -29.73 3.80 -22.53
CA ASN A 86 -30.31 4.05 -23.85
C ASN A 86 -29.26 4.60 -24.81
N PHE A 87 -28.50 5.62 -24.39
CA PHE A 87 -27.46 6.21 -25.22
C PHE A 87 -26.34 5.20 -25.54
N ARG A 88 -25.81 4.51 -24.52
CA ARG A 88 -24.69 3.59 -24.70
C ARG A 88 -25.05 2.37 -25.52
N LEU A 89 -26.20 1.74 -25.25
CA LEU A 89 -26.63 0.56 -25.99
C LEU A 89 -26.99 0.90 -27.45
N ALA A 90 -27.58 2.06 -27.71
CA ALA A 90 -27.77 2.53 -29.09
C ALA A 90 -26.43 2.68 -29.82
N LYS A 91 -25.42 3.27 -29.16
CA LYS A 91 -24.08 3.40 -29.72
C LYS A 91 -23.44 2.04 -30.01
N ILE A 92 -23.51 1.09 -29.08
CA ILE A 92 -22.97 -0.27 -29.26
C ILE A 92 -23.65 -0.96 -30.44
N ARG A 93 -24.98 -0.86 -30.54
CA ARG A 93 -25.76 -1.39 -31.66
C ARG A 93 -25.27 -0.81 -32.99
N ASP A 94 -25.14 0.51 -33.07
CA ASP A 94 -24.77 1.21 -34.30
C ASP A 94 -23.34 0.83 -34.73
N GLU A 95 -22.39 0.83 -33.80
CA GLU A 95 -21.00 0.41 -34.06
C GLU A 95 -20.92 -1.06 -34.50
N TYR A 96 -21.63 -1.97 -33.83
CA TYR A 96 -21.69 -3.38 -34.22
C TYR A 96 -22.31 -3.58 -35.61
N ASN A 97 -23.40 -2.88 -35.91
CA ASN A 97 -24.06 -2.95 -37.21
C ASN A 97 -23.19 -2.41 -38.35
N THR A 98 -22.29 -1.43 -38.09
CA THR A 98 -21.34 -0.96 -39.12
C THR A 98 -20.29 -2.02 -39.51
N GLN A 99 -20.04 -3.00 -38.64
CA GLN A 99 -19.02 -4.03 -38.83
C GLN A 99 -19.62 -5.39 -39.23
N SER A 100 -20.95 -5.53 -39.20
CA SER A 100 -21.66 -6.80 -39.37
C SER A 100 -22.36 -6.89 -40.73
N TYR A 101 -22.44 -8.10 -41.29
CA TYR A 101 -23.25 -8.39 -42.47
C TYR A 101 -24.76 -8.30 -42.15
N ASP A 102 -25.60 -8.00 -43.13
CA ASP A 102 -27.03 -7.66 -42.94
C ASP A 102 -27.82 -8.68 -42.11
N GLU A 103 -27.51 -9.99 -42.19
CA GLU A 103 -28.21 -11.05 -41.44
C GLU A 103 -27.86 -11.11 -39.95
N GLN A 104 -26.82 -10.40 -39.51
CA GLN A 104 -26.34 -10.38 -38.11
C GLN A 104 -26.62 -9.05 -37.42
N GLN A 105 -27.23 -8.08 -38.10
CA GLN A 105 -27.49 -6.76 -37.55
C GLN A 105 -28.52 -6.80 -36.42
N LEU A 106 -28.26 -6.00 -35.39
CA LEU A 106 -29.18 -5.77 -34.29
C LEU A 106 -30.31 -4.83 -34.74
N PRO A 107 -31.57 -5.12 -34.36
CA PRO A 107 -32.71 -4.31 -34.78
C PRO A 107 -32.66 -2.90 -34.18
N SER A 108 -33.28 -1.92 -34.85
CA SER A 108 -33.34 -0.52 -34.37
C SER A 108 -33.99 -0.38 -32.98
N GLY A 109 -34.87 -1.30 -32.61
CA GLY A 109 -35.49 -1.36 -31.28
C GLY A 109 -34.67 -2.07 -30.20
N TRP A 110 -33.46 -2.58 -30.50
CA TRP A 110 -32.60 -3.26 -29.53
C TRP A 110 -32.16 -2.31 -28.40
N PRO A 111 -32.12 -2.75 -27.12
CA PRO A 111 -32.37 -4.12 -26.62
C PRO A 111 -33.85 -4.48 -26.39
N GLY A 112 -34.77 -3.55 -26.62
CA GLY A 112 -36.19 -3.69 -26.32
C GLY A 112 -36.56 -3.20 -24.91
N PRO A 113 -37.84 -2.84 -24.69
CA PRO A 113 -38.28 -2.17 -23.46
C PRO A 113 -38.15 -3.06 -22.21
N LEU A 114 -38.41 -4.37 -22.32
CA LEU A 114 -38.31 -5.31 -21.20
C LEU A 114 -36.86 -5.48 -20.72
N ALA A 115 -35.92 -5.67 -21.65
CA ALA A 115 -34.50 -5.77 -21.35
C ALA A 115 -33.96 -4.46 -20.76
N MET A 116 -34.37 -3.31 -21.30
CA MET A 116 -34.01 -2.00 -20.76
C MET A 116 -34.50 -1.83 -19.32
N GLN A 117 -35.76 -2.17 -19.04
CA GLN A 117 -36.31 -2.11 -17.69
C GLN A 117 -35.56 -3.04 -16.73
N ALA A 118 -35.24 -4.26 -17.16
CA ALA A 118 -34.46 -5.20 -16.36
C ALA A 118 -33.07 -4.65 -16.02
N LEU A 119 -32.35 -4.11 -17.00
CA LEU A 119 -31.02 -3.51 -16.79
C LEU A 119 -31.06 -2.33 -15.82
N VAL A 120 -32.05 -1.44 -15.95
CA VAL A 120 -32.23 -0.31 -15.02
C VAL A 120 -32.47 -0.82 -13.60
N GLN A 121 -33.35 -1.81 -13.42
CA GLN A 121 -33.62 -2.36 -12.09
C GLN A 121 -32.42 -3.09 -11.48
N MET A 122 -31.63 -3.81 -12.28
CA MET A 122 -30.39 -4.44 -11.82
C MET A 122 -29.32 -3.41 -11.45
N ALA A 123 -29.27 -2.29 -12.18
CA ALA A 123 -28.28 -1.25 -11.97
C ALA A 123 -28.55 -0.41 -10.71
N VAL A 124 -29.81 -0.21 -10.31
CA VAL A 124 -30.11 0.72 -9.21
C VAL A 124 -29.64 0.18 -7.84
N PRO A 125 -28.93 0.97 -7.01
CA PRO A 125 -28.47 2.36 -7.24
C PRO A 125 -27.03 2.47 -7.80
N LEU A 126 -26.39 1.34 -8.12
CA LEU A 126 -25.01 1.24 -8.57
C LEU A 126 -24.85 1.58 -10.06
N PHE A 127 -24.58 2.86 -10.38
CA PHE A 127 -24.25 3.27 -11.75
C PHE A 127 -23.08 2.48 -12.37
N ILE A 128 -22.16 2.00 -11.53
CA ILE A 128 -21.06 1.13 -11.96
C ILE A 128 -21.55 -0.15 -12.65
N PHE A 129 -22.67 -0.73 -12.22
CA PHE A 129 -23.26 -1.89 -12.90
C PHE A 129 -23.56 -1.53 -14.36
N ALA A 130 -24.27 -0.43 -14.60
CA ALA A 130 -24.65 0.00 -15.94
C ALA A 130 -23.42 0.24 -16.83
N ALA A 131 -22.41 0.92 -16.30
CA ALA A 131 -21.17 1.17 -17.04
C ALA A 131 -20.38 -0.12 -17.33
N THR A 132 -20.30 -1.04 -16.37
CA THR A 132 -19.58 -2.32 -16.51
C THR A 132 -20.28 -3.23 -17.51
N VAL A 133 -21.62 -3.31 -17.45
CA VAL A 133 -22.43 -4.09 -18.39
C VAL A 133 -22.29 -3.55 -19.82
N CYS A 134 -22.35 -2.23 -20.03
CA CYS A 134 -22.11 -1.67 -21.36
C CYS A 134 -20.71 -2.03 -21.87
N ARG A 135 -19.66 -1.96 -21.03
CA ARG A 135 -18.31 -2.38 -21.42
C ARG A 135 -18.22 -3.88 -21.73
N PHE A 136 -18.95 -4.70 -20.98
CA PHE A 136 -19.00 -6.14 -21.21
C PHE A 136 -19.72 -6.49 -22.52
N ILE A 137 -20.77 -5.75 -22.87
CA ILE A 137 -21.55 -5.94 -24.11
C ILE A 137 -20.82 -5.37 -25.34
N GLU A 138 -19.99 -4.34 -25.17
CA GLU A 138 -19.21 -3.75 -26.28
C GLU A 138 -17.86 -4.45 -26.51
N ASP A 139 -17.51 -5.43 -25.67
CA ASP A 139 -16.20 -6.08 -25.70
C ASP A 139 -15.97 -6.84 -27.02
N GLN A 140 -15.03 -6.29 -27.82
CA GLN A 140 -14.64 -6.80 -29.14
C GLN A 140 -14.03 -8.19 -29.09
N ALA A 141 -13.52 -8.65 -27.95
CA ALA A 141 -12.97 -10.00 -27.83
C ALA A 141 -14.01 -11.09 -28.13
N TRP A 142 -15.30 -10.75 -28.06
CA TRP A 142 -16.40 -11.70 -28.18
C TRP A 142 -17.31 -11.47 -29.39
N SER A 143 -17.41 -10.22 -29.88
CA SER A 143 -18.18 -9.85 -31.08
C SER A 143 -19.64 -10.39 -31.09
N ASP A 144 -20.34 -10.33 -29.94
CA ASP A 144 -21.73 -10.81 -29.80
C ASP A 144 -22.50 -10.01 -28.73
N PRO A 145 -22.95 -8.77 -29.04
CA PRO A 145 -23.64 -7.92 -28.07
C PRO A 145 -24.98 -8.49 -27.61
N ALA A 146 -25.72 -9.18 -28.49
CA ALA A 146 -27.01 -9.79 -28.15
C ALA A 146 -26.84 -10.95 -27.16
N GLY A 147 -25.90 -11.87 -27.41
CA GLY A 147 -25.63 -12.96 -26.48
C GLY A 147 -24.98 -12.50 -25.18
N GLN A 148 -24.16 -11.44 -25.22
CA GLN A 148 -23.64 -10.81 -24.00
C GLN A 148 -24.75 -10.22 -23.14
N LEU A 149 -25.69 -9.50 -23.76
CA LEU A 149 -26.85 -8.97 -23.05
C LEU A 149 -27.71 -10.10 -22.44
N ALA A 150 -27.97 -11.17 -23.20
CA ALA A 150 -28.74 -12.31 -22.71
C ALA A 150 -28.12 -12.91 -21.44
N LYS A 151 -26.79 -13.10 -21.43
CA LYS A 151 -26.05 -13.60 -20.26
C LYS A 151 -26.17 -12.69 -19.05
N VAL A 152 -26.16 -11.36 -19.24
CA VAL A 152 -26.34 -10.42 -18.12
C VAL A 152 -27.75 -10.57 -17.53
N LEU A 153 -28.77 -10.65 -18.39
CA LEU A 153 -30.17 -10.75 -17.97
C LEU A 153 -30.48 -12.05 -17.20
N GLU A 154 -29.73 -13.14 -17.40
CA GLU A 154 -29.86 -14.37 -16.60
C GLU A 154 -29.65 -14.12 -15.08
N TYR A 155 -28.84 -13.13 -14.71
CA TYR A 155 -28.56 -12.79 -13.31
C TYR A 155 -29.67 -11.94 -12.66
N GLN A 156 -30.66 -11.45 -13.43
CA GLN A 156 -31.79 -10.68 -12.89
C GLN A 156 -32.59 -11.46 -11.83
N SER A 157 -32.70 -12.78 -11.99
CA SER A 157 -33.42 -13.65 -11.04
C SER A 157 -32.68 -13.82 -9.70
N LYS A 158 -31.37 -13.57 -9.67
CA LYS A 158 -30.50 -13.79 -8.51
C LYS A 158 -30.32 -12.54 -7.64
N THR A 159 -30.73 -11.36 -8.11
CA THR A 159 -30.50 -10.05 -7.46
C THR A 159 -31.45 -9.68 -6.32
N GLN A 160 -32.15 -10.64 -5.70
CA GLN A 160 -33.11 -10.31 -4.65
C GLN A 160 -32.44 -10.21 -3.27
N GLN A 161 -32.28 -8.95 -2.81
CA GLN A 161 -32.22 -8.47 -1.42
C GLN A 161 -30.91 -7.92 -0.82
N SER A 162 -29.70 -8.15 -1.35
CA SER A 162 -28.47 -7.54 -0.77
C SER A 162 -27.56 -6.80 -1.76
N GLU A 163 -26.75 -5.84 -1.27
CA GLU A 163 -25.69 -5.20 -2.07
C GLU A 163 -24.64 -6.21 -2.57
N ILE A 164 -24.42 -7.28 -1.78
CA ILE A 164 -23.55 -8.40 -2.12
C ILE A 164 -24.05 -9.15 -3.37
N ASP A 165 -25.37 -9.24 -3.55
CA ASP A 165 -25.99 -9.86 -4.75
C ASP A 165 -25.91 -8.94 -5.97
N LYS A 166 -25.85 -7.62 -5.76
CA LYS A 166 -25.68 -6.64 -6.86
C LYS A 166 -24.26 -6.62 -7.41
N LEU A 167 -23.24 -6.77 -6.55
CA LEU A 167 -21.86 -6.95 -7.02
C LEU A 167 -21.68 -8.28 -7.75
N ASP A 168 -22.36 -9.35 -7.29
CA ASP A 168 -22.43 -10.62 -8.04
C ASP A 168 -22.99 -10.39 -9.44
N ALA A 169 -24.12 -9.70 -9.57
CA ALA A 169 -24.70 -9.40 -10.88
C ALA A 169 -23.82 -8.50 -11.74
N THR A 170 -22.99 -7.66 -11.14
CA THR A 170 -22.04 -6.79 -11.86
C THR A 170 -20.87 -7.58 -12.45
N TYR A 171 -20.25 -8.46 -11.66
CA TYR A 171 -18.96 -9.06 -12.00
C TYR A 171 -19.03 -10.50 -12.45
N ARG A 172 -19.99 -11.30 -11.97
CA ARG A 172 -20.11 -12.71 -12.38
C ARG A 172 -20.32 -12.91 -13.87
N PRO A 173 -21.12 -12.09 -14.60
CA PRO A 173 -21.24 -12.25 -16.05
C PRO A 173 -19.89 -12.18 -16.78
N VAL A 174 -18.98 -11.34 -16.29
CA VAL A 174 -17.61 -11.20 -16.82
C VAL A 174 -16.75 -12.41 -16.42
N LEU A 175 -16.77 -12.76 -15.13
CA LEU A 175 -15.87 -13.75 -14.54
C LEU A 175 -16.25 -15.20 -14.89
N ASP A 176 -17.54 -15.56 -14.86
CA ASP A 176 -18.01 -16.92 -15.16
C ASP A 176 -17.73 -17.29 -16.62
N ARG A 177 -17.65 -16.30 -17.52
CA ARG A 177 -17.27 -16.50 -18.93
C ARG A 177 -15.82 -16.97 -19.09
N LEU A 178 -14.94 -16.67 -18.14
CA LEU A 178 -13.56 -17.17 -18.15
C LEU A 178 -13.50 -18.67 -17.86
N LEU A 179 -14.47 -19.20 -17.12
CA LEU A 179 -14.48 -20.57 -16.60
C LEU A 179 -15.07 -21.57 -17.60
N THR A 180 -14.65 -21.49 -18.87
CA THR A 180 -15.07 -22.42 -19.93
C THR A 180 -14.01 -23.51 -20.18
N GLY A 181 -14.41 -24.62 -20.81
CA GLY A 181 -13.51 -25.73 -21.14
C GLY A 181 -13.41 -26.83 -20.06
N SER A 182 -12.33 -27.63 -20.12
CA SER A 182 -12.13 -28.80 -19.25
C SER A 182 -11.75 -28.40 -17.81
N GLU A 183 -11.99 -29.28 -16.84
CA GLU A 183 -11.66 -29.02 -15.43
C GLU A 183 -10.16 -28.74 -15.20
N ALA A 184 -9.28 -29.39 -15.96
CA ALA A 184 -7.84 -29.10 -15.90
C ALA A 184 -7.52 -27.68 -16.38
N ALA A 185 -8.14 -27.24 -17.48
CA ALA A 185 -7.98 -25.89 -18.00
C ALA A 185 -8.51 -24.83 -17.03
N LYS A 186 -9.67 -25.08 -16.40
CA LYS A 186 -10.25 -24.21 -15.37
C LYS A 186 -9.33 -24.06 -14.17
N ARG A 187 -8.74 -25.15 -13.66
CA ARG A 187 -7.80 -25.08 -12.52
C ARG A 187 -6.57 -24.24 -12.83
N SER A 188 -5.97 -24.45 -14.00
CA SER A 188 -4.84 -23.64 -14.46
C SER A 188 -5.23 -22.16 -14.63
N LEU A 189 -6.42 -21.89 -15.16
CA LEU A 189 -6.93 -20.52 -15.27
C LEU A 189 -7.12 -19.85 -13.92
N VAL A 190 -7.71 -20.55 -12.94
CA VAL A 190 -7.95 -20.02 -11.60
C VAL A 190 -6.63 -19.67 -10.90
N ASP A 191 -5.61 -20.54 -11.02
CA ASP A 191 -4.29 -20.29 -10.45
C ASP A 191 -3.60 -19.07 -11.08
N GLU A 192 -3.62 -18.99 -12.41
CA GLU A 192 -3.06 -17.84 -13.14
C GLU A 192 -3.85 -16.55 -12.86
N PHE A 193 -5.18 -16.62 -12.75
CA PHE A 193 -6.02 -15.47 -12.39
C PHE A 193 -5.69 -14.95 -11.00
N ARG A 194 -5.60 -15.83 -10.00
CA ARG A 194 -5.23 -15.45 -8.62
C ARG A 194 -3.81 -14.90 -8.54
N THR A 195 -2.91 -15.40 -9.37
CA THR A 195 -1.54 -14.89 -9.45
C THR A 195 -1.51 -13.50 -10.08
N VAL A 196 -2.18 -13.29 -11.21
CA VAL A 196 -2.12 -12.03 -11.96
C VAL A 196 -3.13 -11.00 -11.42
N VAL A 197 -4.43 -11.29 -11.57
CA VAL A 197 -5.51 -10.37 -11.21
C VAL A 197 -5.62 -10.22 -9.70
N GLY A 198 -5.46 -11.33 -8.95
CA GLY A 198 -5.41 -11.28 -7.49
C GLY A 198 -4.27 -10.41 -6.95
N SER A 199 -3.14 -10.34 -7.66
CA SER A 199 -2.08 -9.39 -7.30
C SER A 199 -2.45 -7.96 -7.69
N ILE A 200 -2.94 -7.71 -8.90
CA ILE A 200 -3.32 -6.37 -9.39
C ILE A 200 -4.28 -5.67 -8.43
N VAL A 201 -5.28 -6.38 -7.91
CA VAL A 201 -6.28 -5.78 -7.00
C VAL A 201 -5.74 -5.49 -5.59
N LEU A 202 -4.55 -5.98 -5.26
CA LEU A 202 -3.90 -5.83 -3.95
C LEU A 202 -2.60 -5.02 -3.98
N LEU A 203 -2.09 -4.65 -5.16
CA LEU A 203 -0.90 -3.79 -5.25
C LEU A 203 -1.18 -2.43 -4.61
N ALA A 204 -0.23 -1.90 -3.84
CA ALA A 204 -0.29 -0.56 -3.27
C ALA A 204 -0.23 0.53 -4.35
N GLU A 205 0.53 0.26 -5.41
CA GLU A 205 0.60 1.09 -6.62
C GLU A 205 0.47 0.22 -7.88
N PRO A 206 -0.27 0.67 -8.90
CA PRO A 206 -0.49 -0.12 -10.09
C PRO A 206 0.77 -0.20 -10.95
N LEU A 207 1.08 -1.40 -11.41
CA LEU A 207 2.24 -1.69 -12.25
C LEU A 207 1.83 -1.87 -13.71
N SER A 208 2.79 -1.62 -14.60
CA SER A 208 2.67 -1.95 -16.02
C SER A 208 2.65 -3.47 -16.24
N ILE A 209 2.18 -3.93 -17.41
CA ILE A 209 2.17 -5.37 -17.73
C ILE A 209 3.58 -5.96 -17.62
N GLN A 210 4.57 -5.21 -18.11
CA GLN A 210 5.97 -5.61 -18.08
C GLN A 210 6.52 -5.72 -16.65
N SER A 211 6.30 -4.69 -15.83
CA SER A 211 6.78 -4.69 -14.43
C SER A 211 6.03 -5.72 -13.58
N LEU A 212 4.73 -5.91 -13.81
CA LEU A 212 3.93 -6.95 -13.15
C LEU A 212 4.44 -8.35 -13.49
N ALA A 213 4.71 -8.63 -14.77
CA ALA A 213 5.26 -9.91 -15.22
C ALA A 213 6.59 -10.24 -14.54
N ARG A 214 7.49 -9.25 -14.44
CA ARG A 214 8.79 -9.41 -13.77
C ARG A 214 8.66 -9.59 -12.27
N LEU A 215 7.83 -8.79 -11.60
CA LEU A 215 7.56 -8.91 -10.17
C LEU A 215 7.01 -10.31 -9.84
N LEU A 216 5.96 -10.73 -10.52
CA LEU A 216 5.30 -12.02 -10.30
C LEU A 216 6.04 -13.21 -10.90
N ARG A 217 7.16 -12.97 -11.60
CA ARG A 217 7.92 -13.98 -12.36
C ARG A 217 7.05 -14.82 -13.30
N THR A 218 6.06 -14.16 -13.89
CA THR A 218 5.07 -14.75 -14.78
C THR A 218 5.31 -14.20 -16.19
N PRO A 219 5.38 -15.04 -17.24
CA PRO A 219 5.61 -14.56 -18.60
C PRO A 219 4.58 -13.51 -19.05
N GLU A 220 5.02 -12.46 -19.76
CA GLU A 220 4.16 -11.35 -20.18
C GLU A 220 2.96 -11.80 -21.02
N ASN A 221 3.12 -12.86 -21.84
CA ASN A 221 2.02 -13.43 -22.62
C ASN A 221 0.93 -14.05 -21.74
N ILE A 222 1.28 -14.63 -20.59
CA ILE A 222 0.34 -15.18 -19.62
C ILE A 222 -0.41 -14.04 -18.92
N VAL A 223 0.31 -12.99 -18.51
CA VAL A 223 -0.28 -11.78 -17.93
C VAL A 223 -1.28 -11.17 -18.92
N MET A 224 -0.85 -10.88 -20.14
CA MET A 224 -1.71 -10.28 -21.18
C MET A 224 -2.95 -11.14 -21.45
N ARG A 225 -2.79 -12.45 -21.63
CA ARG A 225 -3.90 -13.40 -21.85
C ARG A 225 -4.93 -13.38 -20.72
N ARG A 226 -4.52 -13.14 -19.48
CA ARG A 226 -5.43 -13.05 -18.33
C ARG A 226 -6.14 -11.69 -18.24
N LEU A 227 -5.53 -10.63 -18.78
CA LEU A 227 -6.08 -9.28 -18.76
C LEU A 227 -6.99 -8.98 -19.96
N THR A 228 -6.73 -9.55 -21.13
CA THR A 228 -7.53 -9.33 -22.35
C THR A 228 -9.04 -9.50 -22.15
N PRO A 229 -9.57 -10.53 -21.46
CA PRO A 229 -11.02 -10.66 -21.30
C PRO A 229 -11.61 -9.80 -20.18
N LEU A 230 -10.81 -8.93 -19.54
CA LEU A 230 -11.18 -8.15 -18.36
C LEU A 230 -11.25 -6.64 -18.63
N HIS A 231 -11.27 -6.18 -19.88
CA HIS A 231 -11.38 -4.75 -20.22
C HIS A 231 -12.64 -4.06 -19.65
N SER A 232 -13.68 -4.84 -19.31
CA SER A 232 -14.89 -4.31 -18.68
C SER A 232 -14.71 -3.90 -17.21
N VAL A 233 -13.68 -4.42 -16.54
CA VAL A 233 -13.40 -4.20 -15.11
C VAL A 233 -12.01 -3.63 -14.83
N LEU A 234 -11.07 -3.81 -15.77
CA LEU A 234 -9.71 -3.27 -15.73
C LEU A 234 -9.48 -2.33 -16.91
N ASN A 235 -8.84 -1.19 -16.64
CA ASN A 235 -8.19 -0.38 -17.65
C ASN A 235 -6.84 -1.02 -17.99
N VAL A 236 -6.79 -1.71 -19.12
CA VAL A 236 -5.58 -2.34 -19.65
C VAL A 236 -5.08 -1.47 -20.81
N PRO A 237 -4.02 -0.67 -20.62
CA PRO A 237 -3.52 0.22 -21.65
C PRO A 237 -2.89 -0.54 -22.81
N ALA A 238 -2.90 0.06 -24.01
CA ALA A 238 -2.24 -0.52 -25.19
C ALA A 238 -0.70 -0.51 -25.08
N SER A 239 -0.14 0.47 -24.37
CA SER A 239 1.28 0.50 -24.04
C SER A 239 1.59 -0.42 -22.86
N VAL A 240 2.56 -1.31 -23.03
CA VAL A 240 3.03 -2.24 -21.99
C VAL A 240 3.77 -1.55 -20.85
N GLU A 241 4.14 -0.27 -20.99
CA GLU A 241 4.80 0.56 -19.98
C GLU A 241 3.80 1.31 -19.10
N SER A 242 2.55 1.47 -19.57
CA SER A 242 1.50 2.13 -18.80
C SER A 242 0.89 1.17 -17.76
N PRO A 243 0.53 1.66 -16.57
CA PRO A 243 0.05 0.81 -15.50
C PRO A 243 -1.36 0.26 -15.76
N VAL A 244 -1.59 -1.00 -15.41
CA VAL A 244 -2.92 -1.61 -15.41
C VAL A 244 -3.66 -1.13 -14.18
N ARG A 245 -4.88 -0.61 -14.35
CA ARG A 245 -5.67 -0.05 -13.24
C ARG A 245 -7.03 -0.74 -13.15
N MET A 246 -7.55 -0.86 -11.94
CA MET A 246 -8.96 -1.19 -11.76
C MET A 246 -9.81 0.00 -12.22
N LEU A 247 -10.95 -0.28 -12.85
CA LEU A 247 -11.91 0.78 -13.17
C LEU A 247 -12.64 1.27 -11.92
N HIS A 248 -12.71 0.43 -10.87
CA HIS A 248 -13.33 0.79 -9.60
C HIS A 248 -12.91 -0.15 -8.47
N LEU A 249 -12.83 0.39 -7.25
CA LEU A 249 -12.43 -0.33 -6.03
C LEU A 249 -13.37 -1.50 -5.69
N SER A 250 -14.66 -1.40 -5.98
CA SER A 250 -15.62 -2.49 -5.69
C SER A 250 -15.30 -3.82 -6.39
N PHE A 251 -14.46 -3.81 -7.44
CA PHE A 251 -13.99 -5.05 -8.06
C PHE A 251 -13.02 -5.80 -7.14
N ARG A 252 -12.10 -5.07 -6.48
CA ARG A 252 -11.27 -5.60 -5.40
C ARG A 252 -12.16 -6.13 -4.28
N ASP A 253 -13.07 -5.30 -3.77
CA ASP A 253 -13.94 -5.66 -2.64
C ASP A 253 -14.74 -6.92 -2.92
N PHE A 254 -15.23 -7.09 -4.16
CA PHE A 254 -15.90 -8.28 -4.61
C PHE A 254 -14.99 -9.53 -4.61
N LEU A 255 -13.77 -9.42 -5.13
CA LEU A 255 -12.86 -10.55 -5.26
C LEU A 255 -12.31 -11.05 -3.93
N VAL A 256 -12.09 -10.15 -2.96
CA VAL A 256 -11.51 -10.49 -1.65
C VAL A 256 -12.57 -10.79 -0.58
N ASN A 257 -13.85 -10.51 -0.84
CA ASN A 257 -14.93 -10.71 0.14
C ASN A 257 -14.96 -12.17 0.67
N PRO A 258 -14.73 -12.39 1.98
CA PRO A 258 -14.71 -13.73 2.58
C PRO A 258 -15.98 -14.55 2.35
N ASP A 259 -17.15 -13.92 2.25
CA ASP A 259 -18.43 -14.59 2.03
C ASP A 259 -18.50 -15.27 0.65
N LYS A 260 -17.64 -14.84 -0.29
CA LYS A 260 -17.56 -15.40 -1.64
C LYS A 260 -16.62 -16.59 -1.76
N ARG A 261 -15.88 -16.97 -0.71
CA ARG A 261 -14.88 -18.05 -0.73
C ARG A 261 -15.40 -19.37 -1.29
N ASN A 262 -16.64 -19.74 -0.95
CA ASN A 262 -17.24 -21.01 -1.37
C ASN A 262 -18.12 -20.88 -2.63
N THR A 263 -18.42 -19.66 -3.09
CA THR A 263 -19.38 -19.43 -4.17
C THR A 263 -18.74 -18.86 -5.43
N ASN A 264 -17.59 -18.19 -5.33
CA ASN A 264 -16.84 -17.64 -6.44
C ASN A 264 -15.54 -18.44 -6.65
N PRO A 265 -15.42 -19.23 -7.74
CA PRO A 265 -14.20 -20.00 -8.04
C PRO A 265 -12.94 -19.12 -8.20
N LEU A 266 -13.13 -17.85 -8.57
CA LEU A 266 -12.07 -16.86 -8.77
C LEU A 266 -11.85 -15.97 -7.53
N TRP A 267 -12.47 -16.30 -6.38
CA TRP A 267 -12.22 -15.62 -5.12
C TRP A 267 -10.72 -15.59 -4.79
N VAL A 268 -10.26 -14.45 -4.28
CA VAL A 268 -8.87 -14.16 -3.96
C VAL A 268 -8.72 -14.16 -2.45
N ASP A 269 -7.90 -15.08 -1.94
CA ASP A 269 -7.47 -15.05 -0.55
C ASP A 269 -6.50 -13.88 -0.38
N GLU A 270 -6.95 -12.84 0.32
CA GLU A 270 -6.19 -11.61 0.51
C GLU A 270 -4.87 -11.88 1.24
N LYS A 271 -4.89 -12.63 2.35
CA LYS A 271 -3.70 -12.91 3.15
C LYS A 271 -2.68 -13.72 2.36
N ALA A 272 -3.14 -14.81 1.72
CA ALA A 272 -2.24 -15.65 0.92
C ALA A 272 -1.70 -14.92 -0.33
N SER A 273 -2.46 -13.97 -0.88
CA SER A 273 -2.01 -13.18 -2.03
C SER A 273 -1.00 -12.12 -1.61
N HIS A 274 -1.19 -11.43 -0.48
CA HIS A 274 -0.18 -10.57 0.12
C HIS A 274 1.11 -11.34 0.42
N GLU A 275 1.03 -12.54 0.99
CA GLU A 275 2.20 -13.40 1.24
C GLU A 275 2.94 -13.76 -0.06
N ARG A 276 2.20 -14.06 -1.14
CA ARG A 276 2.76 -14.33 -2.46
C ARG A 276 3.47 -13.11 -3.05
N ILE A 277 2.88 -11.93 -2.92
CA ILE A 277 3.50 -10.67 -3.38
C ILE A 277 4.76 -10.37 -2.58
N THR A 278 4.74 -10.51 -1.25
CA THR A 278 5.91 -10.38 -0.38
C THR A 278 7.05 -11.30 -0.82
N THR A 279 6.74 -12.58 -1.03
CA THR A 279 7.71 -13.58 -1.50
C THR A 279 8.29 -13.20 -2.86
N SER A 280 7.46 -12.67 -3.75
CA SER A 280 7.87 -12.24 -5.09
C SER A 280 8.78 -11.01 -5.03
N CYS A 281 8.44 -10.03 -4.18
CA CYS A 281 9.28 -8.85 -3.92
C CYS A 281 10.65 -9.26 -3.38
N ILE A 282 10.71 -10.09 -2.34
CA ILE A 282 11.97 -10.52 -1.72
C ILE A 282 12.86 -11.23 -2.75
N LYS A 283 12.31 -12.21 -3.49
CA LYS A 283 13.06 -12.92 -4.53
C LYS A 283 13.54 -12.02 -5.67
N LEU A 284 12.78 -10.97 -5.99
CA LEU A 284 13.20 -9.98 -6.98
C LEU A 284 14.38 -9.15 -6.43
N LEU A 285 14.27 -8.67 -5.19
CA LEU A 285 15.28 -7.86 -4.53
C LEU A 285 16.58 -8.63 -4.30
N GLU A 286 16.54 -9.89 -3.86
CA GLU A 286 17.73 -10.76 -3.69
C GLU A 286 18.59 -10.86 -4.97
N ARG A 287 17.98 -10.71 -6.14
CA ARG A 287 18.68 -10.80 -7.44
C ARG A 287 19.17 -9.47 -7.97
N HIS A 288 18.60 -8.35 -7.50
CA HIS A 288 18.87 -7.01 -8.02
C HIS A 288 19.72 -6.17 -7.06
N LEU A 289 19.51 -6.33 -5.75
CA LEU A 289 20.19 -5.55 -4.74
C LEU A 289 21.64 -6.02 -4.59
N LYS A 290 22.56 -5.10 -4.85
CA LYS A 290 24.01 -5.25 -4.64
C LYS A 290 24.54 -3.96 -4.01
N GLU A 291 25.72 -4.06 -3.42
CA GLU A 291 26.51 -2.88 -3.04
C GLU A 291 26.79 -2.01 -4.27
N ASP A 292 26.67 -0.70 -4.12
CA ASP A 292 26.85 0.28 -5.19
C ASP A 292 25.93 -0.02 -6.38
N ILE A 293 24.61 -0.08 -6.11
CA ILE A 293 23.63 -0.56 -7.09
C ILE A 293 23.60 0.29 -8.38
N CYS A 294 23.97 1.57 -8.29
CA CYS A 294 24.08 2.49 -9.43
C CYS A 294 25.51 2.60 -9.99
N ASP A 295 26.44 1.76 -9.53
CA ASP A 295 27.85 1.72 -9.96
C ASP A 295 28.52 3.12 -9.93
N LEU A 296 28.27 3.89 -8.86
CA LEU A 296 28.74 5.27 -8.67
C LEU A 296 30.25 5.31 -8.36
N ARG A 297 30.82 4.23 -7.81
CA ARG A 297 32.25 4.04 -7.48
C ARG A 297 32.85 5.05 -6.50
N MET A 298 32.07 6.01 -6.02
CA MET A 298 32.48 7.05 -5.09
C MET A 298 31.51 7.09 -3.90
N PRO A 299 31.92 6.54 -2.74
CA PRO A 299 31.14 6.65 -1.51
C PRO A 299 30.85 8.12 -1.17
N GLY A 300 29.63 8.41 -0.73
CA GLY A 300 29.22 9.76 -0.33
C GLY A 300 28.76 10.67 -1.47
N THR A 301 28.58 10.17 -2.69
CA THR A 301 27.95 10.92 -3.79
C THR A 301 26.56 11.41 -3.36
N PRO A 302 26.31 12.73 -3.32
CA PRO A 302 25.00 13.23 -2.92
C PRO A 302 23.94 12.82 -3.93
N ARG A 303 22.80 12.30 -3.46
CA ARG A 303 21.71 11.83 -4.33
C ARG A 303 21.21 12.88 -5.34
N LYS A 304 21.24 14.16 -4.98
CA LYS A 304 20.88 15.27 -5.87
C LYS A 304 21.80 15.42 -7.09
N ASP A 305 22.99 14.85 -7.03
CA ASP A 305 24.01 14.92 -8.08
C ASP A 305 23.97 13.68 -9.01
N ILE A 306 23.06 12.73 -8.75
CA ILE A 306 22.85 11.53 -9.56
C ILE A 306 21.70 11.78 -10.53
N GLU A 307 21.93 11.51 -11.81
CA GLU A 307 20.89 11.64 -12.83
C GLU A 307 19.75 10.62 -12.60
N PRO A 308 18.47 11.03 -12.67
CA PRO A 308 17.33 10.13 -12.49
C PRO A 308 17.34 8.93 -13.47
N GLY A 309 17.89 9.10 -14.68
CA GLY A 309 18.02 8.03 -15.67
C GLY A 309 18.91 6.88 -15.19
N VAL A 310 20.00 7.19 -14.47
CA VAL A 310 20.92 6.19 -13.89
C VAL A 310 20.21 5.39 -12.79
N ILE A 311 19.43 6.08 -11.95
CA ILE A 311 18.66 5.41 -10.89
C ILE A 311 17.63 4.48 -11.53
N ASN A 312 16.86 4.96 -12.52
CA ASN A 312 15.81 4.17 -13.18
C ASN A 312 16.35 2.99 -13.99
N SER A 313 17.58 3.06 -14.52
CA SER A 313 18.19 1.94 -15.25
C SER A 313 18.63 0.79 -14.33
N HIS A 314 18.99 1.09 -13.08
CA HIS A 314 19.43 0.09 -12.09
C HIS A 314 18.30 -0.34 -11.15
N LEU A 315 17.32 0.53 -10.93
CA LEU A 315 16.11 0.30 -10.16
C LEU A 315 14.91 0.47 -11.10
N PRO A 316 14.56 -0.53 -11.93
CA PRO A 316 13.36 -0.48 -12.75
C PRO A 316 12.09 -0.49 -11.87
N ALA A 317 10.95 -0.13 -12.44
CA ALA A 317 9.72 0.13 -11.68
C ALA A 317 9.28 -1.02 -10.76
N GLU A 318 9.43 -2.28 -11.18
CA GLU A 318 9.14 -3.46 -10.34
C GLU A 318 10.08 -3.59 -9.13
N VAL A 319 11.34 -3.16 -9.26
CA VAL A 319 12.32 -3.16 -8.16
C VAL A 319 12.05 -1.98 -7.23
N GLN A 320 11.70 -0.81 -7.76
CA GLN A 320 11.27 0.33 -6.95
C GLN A 320 10.03 -0.03 -6.11
N TYR A 321 9.03 -0.65 -6.75
CA TYR A 321 7.84 -1.16 -6.09
C TYR A 321 8.21 -2.15 -4.98
N ALA A 322 9.03 -3.15 -5.29
CA ALA A 322 9.45 -4.13 -4.32
C ALA A 322 10.19 -3.48 -3.14
N CYS A 323 11.06 -2.50 -3.38
CA CYS A 323 11.77 -1.76 -2.32
C CYS A 323 10.80 -1.00 -1.39
N LEU A 324 9.72 -0.45 -1.92
CA LEU A 324 8.78 0.39 -1.16
C LEU A 324 7.68 -0.40 -0.45
N TYR A 325 7.20 -1.51 -1.04
CA TYR A 325 5.94 -2.12 -0.60
C TYR A 325 6.05 -3.56 -0.10
N TRP A 326 7.24 -4.19 -0.12
CA TRP A 326 7.35 -5.57 0.40
C TRP A 326 6.98 -5.70 1.88
N VAL A 327 7.30 -4.68 2.70
CA VAL A 327 6.93 -4.64 4.12
C VAL A 327 5.43 -4.46 4.31
N TYR A 328 4.80 -3.60 3.50
CA TYR A 328 3.36 -3.42 3.48
C TYR A 328 2.64 -4.76 3.21
N HIS A 329 3.06 -5.49 2.17
CA HIS A 329 2.46 -6.79 1.88
C HIS A 329 2.74 -7.82 2.99
N LEU A 330 3.92 -7.77 3.63
CA LEU A 330 4.23 -8.64 4.75
C LEU A 330 3.29 -8.39 5.93
N GLU A 331 3.10 -7.13 6.32
CA GLU A 331 2.17 -6.75 7.40
C GLU A 331 0.75 -7.23 7.12
N LYS A 332 0.24 -6.99 5.91
CA LYS A 332 -1.11 -7.43 5.50
C LYS A 332 -1.26 -8.95 5.48
N SER A 333 -0.22 -9.68 5.08
CA SER A 333 -0.24 -11.16 5.13
C SER A 333 -0.28 -11.71 6.57
N MET A 334 0.26 -10.95 7.52
CA MET A 334 0.36 -11.33 8.93
C MET A 334 -0.75 -10.70 9.80
N GLU A 335 -1.64 -9.91 9.22
CA GLU A 335 -2.72 -9.25 9.95
C GLU A 335 -3.63 -10.28 10.64
N GLN A 336 -3.86 -10.09 11.94
CA GLN A 336 -4.58 -11.03 12.83
C GLN A 336 -3.95 -12.43 12.95
N SER A 337 -2.71 -12.62 12.48
CA SER A 337 -1.95 -13.84 12.70
C SER A 337 -1.10 -13.73 13.97
N SER A 338 -1.02 -14.82 14.72
CA SER A 338 -0.03 -14.95 15.81
C SER A 338 1.35 -15.32 15.28
N ALA A 339 1.49 -15.58 13.97
CA ALA A 339 2.77 -15.88 13.33
C ALA A 339 3.75 -14.72 13.50
N ARG A 340 5.03 -15.07 13.63
CA ARG A 340 6.15 -14.15 13.80
C ARG A 340 7.27 -14.54 12.85
N ILE A 341 8.10 -13.56 12.50
CA ILE A 341 9.28 -13.80 11.66
C ILE A 341 10.32 -14.51 12.53
N THR A 342 10.52 -15.80 12.28
CA THR A 342 11.58 -16.61 12.92
C THR A 342 12.87 -16.57 12.10
N ASP A 343 13.97 -17.07 12.66
CA ASP A 343 15.26 -17.14 11.96
C ASP A 343 15.23 -17.99 10.68
N SER A 344 14.25 -18.88 10.56
CA SER A 344 13.99 -19.70 9.37
C SER A 344 13.14 -18.99 8.30
N HIS A 345 12.62 -17.80 8.59
CA HIS A 345 11.74 -17.07 7.69
C HIS A 345 12.53 -16.42 6.55
N PRO A 346 12.05 -16.44 5.28
CA PRO A 346 12.77 -15.84 4.14
C PRO A 346 13.14 -14.37 4.34
N VAL A 347 12.29 -13.59 5.01
CA VAL A 347 12.57 -12.18 5.37
C VAL A 347 13.82 -12.05 6.23
N TYR A 348 14.04 -12.95 7.19
CA TYR A 348 15.22 -12.91 8.05
C TYR A 348 16.50 -13.14 7.23
N SER A 349 16.50 -14.15 6.36
CA SER A 349 17.62 -14.43 5.46
C SER A 349 17.90 -13.24 4.53
N PHE A 350 16.86 -12.67 3.95
CA PHE A 350 16.95 -11.49 3.09
C PHE A 350 17.57 -10.31 3.84
N LEU A 351 17.08 -9.96 5.03
CA LEU A 351 17.60 -8.83 5.80
C LEU A 351 19.05 -9.05 6.22
N LYS A 352 19.43 -10.28 6.61
CA LYS A 352 20.81 -10.60 6.97
C LYS A 352 21.80 -10.33 5.83
N GLN A 353 21.37 -10.51 4.58
CA GLN A 353 22.22 -10.35 3.40
C GLN A 353 22.08 -8.98 2.73
N HIS A 354 20.87 -8.42 2.70
CA HIS A 354 20.51 -7.28 1.86
C HIS A 354 19.94 -6.06 2.59
N LEU A 355 19.95 -6.02 3.93
CA LEU A 355 19.46 -4.85 4.67
C LEU A 355 20.14 -3.55 4.21
N LEU A 356 21.47 -3.53 4.12
CA LEU A 356 22.20 -2.32 3.71
C LEU A 356 21.96 -1.98 2.24
N HIS A 357 21.96 -2.98 1.35
CA HIS A 357 21.67 -2.78 -0.08
C HIS A 357 20.24 -2.23 -0.30
N TRP A 358 19.28 -2.66 0.52
CA TRP A 358 17.91 -2.15 0.49
C TRP A 358 17.82 -0.71 0.99
N LEU A 359 18.51 -0.37 2.09
CA LEU A 359 18.57 1.01 2.59
C LEU A 359 19.29 1.94 1.60
N GLU A 360 20.32 1.46 0.90
CA GLU A 360 20.98 2.17 -0.19
C GLU A 360 19.98 2.49 -1.31
N ALA A 361 19.24 1.47 -1.80
CA ALA A 361 18.20 1.68 -2.81
C ALA A 361 17.14 2.69 -2.35
N LEU A 362 16.67 2.62 -1.10
CA LEU A 362 15.73 3.59 -0.55
C LEU A 362 16.31 5.01 -0.47
N SER A 363 17.61 5.15 -0.17
CA SER A 363 18.30 6.44 -0.18
C SER A 363 18.35 7.02 -1.60
N LEU A 364 18.67 6.20 -2.61
CA LEU A 364 18.66 6.56 -4.02
C LEU A 364 17.25 6.91 -4.51
N LEU A 365 16.20 6.26 -4.00
CA LEU A 365 14.80 6.57 -4.30
C LEU A 365 14.27 7.78 -3.53
N GLY A 366 14.87 8.12 -2.39
CA GLY A 366 14.58 9.35 -1.62
C GLY A 366 13.57 9.12 -0.53
N LYS A 367 13.57 7.87 -0.10
CA LYS A 367 12.52 7.19 0.63
C LYS A 367 13.14 6.56 1.88
N ILE A 368 14.33 7.02 2.28
CA ILE A 368 15.05 6.52 3.46
C ILE A 368 14.27 6.77 4.75
N SER A 369 13.54 7.89 4.84
CA SER A 369 12.65 8.18 5.97
C SER A 369 11.51 7.16 6.09
N GLU A 370 10.94 6.74 4.96
CA GLU A 370 9.94 5.67 4.89
C GLU A 370 10.58 4.33 5.27
N GLY A 371 11.83 4.09 4.86
CA GLY A 371 12.66 2.96 5.31
C GLY A 371 12.77 2.81 6.83
N ILE A 372 12.90 3.92 7.56
CA ILE A 372 12.94 3.88 9.03
C ILE A 372 11.61 3.39 9.61
N ALA A 373 10.48 3.81 9.04
CA ALA A 373 9.15 3.33 9.44
C ALA A 373 9.02 1.83 9.14
N MET A 374 9.41 1.40 7.94
CA MET A 374 9.39 0.00 7.54
C MET A 374 10.26 -0.91 8.44
N VAL A 375 11.45 -0.46 8.86
CA VAL A 375 12.30 -1.21 9.80
C VAL A 375 11.61 -1.35 11.15
N ARG A 376 10.94 -0.31 11.65
CA ARG A 376 10.18 -0.39 12.90
C ARG A 376 9.02 -1.36 12.77
N SER A 377 8.30 -1.34 11.66
CA SER A 377 7.25 -2.30 11.33
C SER A 377 7.76 -3.74 11.40
N ILE A 378 8.87 -4.05 10.72
CA ILE A 378 9.50 -5.37 10.75
C ILE A 378 9.90 -5.77 12.19
N GLN A 379 10.44 -4.83 12.97
CA GLN A 379 10.80 -5.09 14.37
C GLN A 379 9.58 -5.54 15.20
N THR A 380 8.40 -4.94 14.97
CA THR A 380 7.18 -5.37 15.67
C THR A 380 6.75 -6.79 15.28
N LEU A 381 6.95 -7.18 14.01
CA LEU A 381 6.67 -8.52 13.48
C LEU A 381 7.65 -9.61 13.95
N ILE A 382 8.84 -9.21 14.42
CA ILE A 382 9.85 -10.12 15.02
C ILE A 382 9.62 -10.29 16.52
N SER A 383 9.19 -9.25 17.23
CA SER A 383 9.14 -9.25 18.70
C SER A 383 8.03 -10.14 19.30
N THR A 384 8.39 -10.93 20.31
CA THR A 384 7.47 -11.67 21.17
C THR A 384 6.66 -10.72 22.05
N LEU A 385 5.37 -11.00 22.14
CA LEU A 385 4.38 -10.44 23.06
C LEU A 385 4.71 -10.75 24.54
N GLU A 386 5.89 -10.35 25.03
CA GLU A 386 6.18 -10.32 26.49
C GLU A 386 6.65 -8.96 27.00
N ASP A 387 7.03 -8.01 26.15
CA ASP A 387 7.44 -6.65 26.59
C ASP A 387 6.59 -5.54 25.96
N HIS A 388 5.25 -5.62 26.11
CA HIS A 388 4.37 -4.45 25.91
C HIS A 388 4.54 -3.34 26.97
N HIS A 389 5.70 -3.28 27.63
CA HIS A 389 6.15 -2.13 28.40
C HIS A 389 7.47 -1.59 27.84
N GLY A 390 7.36 -0.91 26.69
CA GLY A 390 8.39 -0.05 26.13
C GLY A 390 9.20 -0.73 25.04
N LEU A 391 8.98 -0.30 23.80
CA LEU A 391 9.95 -0.47 22.72
C LEU A 391 11.29 0.12 23.20
N LEU A 392 12.28 -0.72 23.46
CA LEU A 392 13.60 -0.24 23.81
C LEU A 392 14.50 -0.25 22.57
N SER A 393 15.12 0.89 22.29
CA SER A 393 16.12 1.06 21.26
C SER A 393 17.35 0.22 21.59
N LEU A 394 17.35 -1.05 21.20
CA LEU A 394 18.54 -1.90 21.20
C LEU A 394 19.48 -1.57 20.04
N VAL A 395 19.05 -0.70 19.14
CA VAL A 395 19.85 -0.14 18.05
C VAL A 395 19.64 1.36 18.00
N ALA A 396 20.72 2.14 17.95
CA ALA A 396 20.67 3.60 17.92
C ALA A 396 21.71 4.17 16.94
N TRP A 397 21.24 5.01 16.03
CA TRP A 397 22.11 5.81 15.17
C TRP A 397 22.64 7.02 15.92
N SER A 398 23.91 7.38 15.67
CA SER A 398 24.42 8.69 16.04
C SER A 398 23.67 9.77 15.26
N HIS A 399 23.53 10.96 15.82
CA HIS A 399 22.78 12.05 15.18
C HIS A 399 23.47 12.58 13.92
N ASP A 400 24.79 12.42 13.81
CA ASP A 400 25.56 12.69 12.59
C ASP A 400 25.51 11.54 11.56
N SER A 401 24.81 10.44 11.88
CA SER A 401 24.66 9.24 11.03
C SER A 401 25.97 8.53 10.68
N THR A 402 27.07 8.83 11.38
CA THR A 402 28.38 8.21 11.13
C THR A 402 28.60 6.90 11.88
N ARG A 403 27.76 6.59 12.88
CA ARG A 403 27.95 5.43 13.78
C ARG A 403 26.63 4.75 14.11
N LEU A 404 26.66 3.42 14.14
CA LEU A 404 25.53 2.60 14.56
C LEU A 404 25.87 1.84 15.84
N ALA A 405 25.14 2.11 16.92
CA ALA A 405 25.26 1.37 18.16
C ALA A 405 24.21 0.25 18.23
N SER A 406 24.60 -0.92 18.70
CA SER A 406 23.70 -2.04 19.00
C SER A 406 24.00 -2.62 20.38
N ALA A 407 22.98 -2.78 21.21
CA ALA A 407 23.02 -3.43 22.50
C ALA A 407 22.72 -4.93 22.38
N SER A 408 23.37 -5.73 23.22
CA SER A 408 23.22 -7.18 23.29
C SER A 408 22.78 -7.63 24.68
N ARG A 409 22.15 -8.82 24.74
CA ARG A 409 21.69 -9.44 25.99
C ARG A 409 22.85 -9.96 26.85
N ASP A 410 24.04 -10.08 26.28
CA ASP A 410 25.28 -10.48 26.97
C ASP A 410 25.97 -9.33 27.73
N GLY A 411 25.34 -8.14 27.78
CA GLY A 411 25.92 -6.97 28.44
C GLY A 411 26.80 -6.10 27.54
N THR A 412 26.98 -6.49 26.27
CA THR A 412 27.84 -5.75 25.34
C THR A 412 27.07 -4.70 24.53
N VAL A 413 27.74 -3.59 24.22
CA VAL A 413 27.28 -2.62 23.22
C VAL A 413 28.34 -2.50 22.13
N LYS A 414 27.95 -2.78 20.88
CA LYS A 414 28.84 -2.68 19.72
C LYS A 414 28.55 -1.42 18.93
N ILE A 415 29.58 -0.66 18.62
CA ILE A 415 29.53 0.50 17.73
C ILE A 415 30.16 0.10 16.41
N ARG A 416 29.41 0.25 15.32
CA ARG A 416 29.85 -0.07 13.97
C ARG A 416 29.91 1.17 13.10
N ASP A 417 30.87 1.15 12.20
CA ASP A 417 30.86 2.03 11.04
C ASP A 417 29.78 1.50 10.09
N PRO A 418 28.75 2.31 9.76
CA PRO A 418 27.64 1.89 8.92
C PRO A 418 28.04 1.72 7.45
N VAL A 419 29.15 2.33 7.01
CA VAL A 419 29.67 2.28 5.63
C VAL A 419 30.47 1.00 5.42
N THR A 420 31.35 0.65 6.35
CA THR A 420 32.23 -0.54 6.20
C THR A 420 31.69 -1.79 6.90
N GLY A 421 30.66 -1.64 7.75
CA GLY A 421 30.13 -2.70 8.61
C GLY A 421 31.09 -3.14 9.72
N GLN A 422 32.28 -2.55 9.80
CA GLN A 422 33.30 -2.93 10.77
C GLN A 422 32.92 -2.45 12.18
N CYS A 423 33.23 -3.28 13.17
CA CYS A 423 33.06 -2.92 14.57
C CYS A 423 34.18 -1.95 14.97
N VAL A 424 33.81 -0.69 15.21
CA VAL A 424 34.73 0.39 15.59
C VAL A 424 35.07 0.30 17.07
N SER A 425 34.11 -0.09 17.91
CA SER A 425 34.35 -0.28 19.34
C SER A 425 33.37 -1.28 19.94
N THR A 426 33.83 -2.06 20.91
CA THR A 426 32.98 -2.92 21.73
C THR A 426 33.04 -2.41 23.17
N LEU A 427 31.88 -2.19 23.77
CA LEU A 427 31.73 -1.66 25.12
C LEU A 427 31.25 -2.81 26.00
N GLU A 428 32.15 -3.35 26.81
CA GLU A 428 31.92 -4.55 27.62
C GLU A 428 32.16 -4.22 29.08
N ASP A 429 31.10 -3.89 29.82
CA ASP A 429 31.19 -3.63 31.27
C ASP A 429 29.87 -3.79 32.02
N HIS A 430 28.76 -4.10 31.33
CA HIS A 430 27.49 -4.38 32.00
C HIS A 430 27.43 -5.86 32.41
N PRO A 431 27.31 -6.18 33.71
CA PRO A 431 27.10 -7.56 34.17
C PRO A 431 25.69 -8.08 33.84
N GLY A 432 24.74 -7.20 33.50
CA GLY A 432 23.39 -7.55 33.06
C GLY A 432 23.10 -7.23 31.59
N SER A 433 21.98 -7.75 31.08
CA SER A 433 21.50 -7.45 29.73
C SER A 433 21.29 -5.94 29.54
N VAL A 434 21.90 -5.37 28.49
CA VAL A 434 21.68 -3.97 28.13
C VAL A 434 20.29 -3.84 27.53
N ARG A 435 19.45 -3.02 28.17
CA ARG A 435 18.04 -2.88 27.81
C ARG A 435 17.81 -1.66 26.93
N SER A 436 18.59 -0.59 27.06
CA SER A 436 18.38 0.65 26.29
C SER A 436 19.70 1.33 25.97
N ILE A 437 19.82 1.88 24.76
CA ILE A 437 20.93 2.74 24.35
C ILE A 437 20.44 4.05 23.69
N ALA A 438 21.17 5.14 23.91
CA ALA A 438 20.88 6.44 23.32
C ALA A 438 22.17 7.27 23.09
N TRP A 439 22.29 7.87 21.91
CA TRP A 439 23.36 8.81 21.59
C TRP A 439 23.08 10.20 22.14
N SER A 440 24.12 10.90 22.57
CA SER A 440 24.04 12.33 22.89
C SER A 440 23.75 13.12 21.61
N HIS A 441 23.09 14.27 21.75
CA HIS A 441 22.70 15.10 20.60
C HIS A 441 23.88 15.59 19.76
N ASP A 442 25.06 15.75 20.37
CA ASP A 442 26.30 16.10 19.67
C ASP A 442 27.02 14.89 19.06
N SER A 443 26.45 13.68 19.14
CA SER A 443 27.01 12.40 18.69
C SER A 443 28.34 12.00 19.36
N THR A 444 28.77 12.70 20.42
CA THR A 444 30.07 12.44 21.06
C THR A 444 30.02 11.36 22.14
N ARG A 445 28.84 11.05 22.69
CA ARG A 445 28.69 10.11 23.81
C ARG A 445 27.55 9.15 23.57
N LEU A 446 27.67 7.95 24.13
CA LEU A 446 26.62 6.95 24.13
C LEU A 446 26.22 6.64 25.57
N ALA A 447 24.93 6.55 25.85
CA ALA A 447 24.44 6.09 27.14
C ALA A 447 23.84 4.69 26.99
N SER A 448 24.11 3.79 27.94
CA SER A 448 23.50 2.45 27.98
C SER A 448 22.95 2.14 29.36
N GLY A 449 21.70 1.68 29.41
CA GLY A 449 21.00 1.24 30.62
C GLY A 449 20.86 -0.27 30.66
N SER A 450 21.17 -0.88 31.80
CA SER A 450 21.21 -2.33 31.97
C SER A 450 20.17 -2.85 32.97
N GLY A 451 19.84 -4.14 32.82
CA GLY A 451 19.01 -4.88 33.75
C GLY A 451 19.60 -5.03 35.15
N ASP A 452 20.89 -4.74 35.32
CA ASP A 452 21.58 -4.70 36.63
C ASP A 452 21.27 -3.43 37.45
N GLY A 453 20.50 -2.49 36.90
CA GLY A 453 20.15 -1.25 37.59
C GLY A 453 21.21 -0.15 37.45
N THR A 454 22.12 -0.25 36.48
CA THR A 454 23.13 0.79 36.20
C THR A 454 22.92 1.47 34.84
N VAL A 455 23.32 2.74 34.77
CA VAL A 455 23.49 3.47 33.50
C VAL A 455 24.96 3.81 33.31
N LYS A 456 25.52 3.47 32.15
CA LYS A 456 26.90 3.82 31.78
C LYS A 456 26.89 4.84 30.65
N ILE A 457 27.74 5.86 30.76
CA ILE A 457 28.02 6.83 29.70
C ILE A 457 29.39 6.50 29.10
N TRP A 458 29.46 6.40 27.78
CA TRP A 458 30.63 5.96 27.04
C TRP A 458 31.17 7.09 26.16
N ASP A 459 32.50 7.15 26.04
CA ASP A 459 33.19 7.96 25.04
C ASP A 459 33.76 7.05 23.94
N PRO A 460 33.08 6.97 22.78
CA PRO A 460 33.48 6.11 21.67
C PRO A 460 34.60 6.72 20.81
N VAL A 461 35.16 7.88 21.17
CA VAL A 461 36.27 8.53 20.44
C VAL A 461 37.63 7.99 20.88
N THR A 462 37.70 7.27 22.01
CA THR A 462 38.92 6.59 22.41
C THR A 462 39.09 5.34 21.55
N GLY A 463 40.00 5.40 20.57
CA GLY A 463 40.28 4.33 19.59
C GLY A 463 40.89 3.05 20.15
N GLN A 464 40.32 2.51 21.23
CA GLN A 464 40.60 1.19 21.77
C GLN A 464 39.43 0.24 21.47
N VAL A 465 39.79 -1.02 21.26
CA VAL A 465 38.87 -2.14 20.95
C VAL A 465 37.85 -2.35 22.09
N THR A 466 38.19 -1.92 23.31
CA THR A 466 37.32 -1.82 24.50
C THR A 466 37.16 -0.35 24.90
N GLY A 467 35.99 0.24 24.67
CA GLY A 467 35.75 1.63 25.10
C GLY A 467 35.67 1.75 26.62
N GLN A 468 36.24 2.81 27.20
CA GLN A 468 36.11 3.12 28.62
C GLN A 468 34.81 3.90 28.88
N TYR A 469 34.09 3.57 29.95
CA TYR A 469 32.97 4.39 30.40
C TYR A 469 33.49 5.64 31.10
N VAL A 470 32.85 6.78 30.84
CA VAL A 470 33.15 8.09 31.43
C VAL A 470 32.54 8.22 32.82
N SER A 471 31.38 7.60 33.03
CA SER A 471 30.68 7.64 34.32
C SER A 471 29.65 6.52 34.43
N THR A 472 29.50 5.96 35.63
CA THR A 472 28.40 5.06 36.00
C THR A 472 27.43 5.82 36.90
N LEU A 473 26.14 5.74 36.59
CA LEU A 473 25.06 6.17 37.48
C LEU A 473 24.47 4.92 38.14
N GLU A 474 24.50 4.90 39.46
CA GLU A 474 24.10 3.78 40.32
C GLU A 474 22.99 4.22 41.28
N ASN A 475 22.37 3.26 42.00
CA ASN A 475 21.24 3.42 42.94
C ASN A 475 19.81 3.38 42.35
N TYR A 476 19.61 2.73 41.20
CA TYR A 476 18.25 2.43 40.73
C TYR A 476 17.77 1.11 41.37
N HIS A 477 16.65 1.14 42.12
CA HIS A 477 16.08 -0.03 42.82
C HIS A 477 15.42 -1.07 41.90
N GLY A 478 15.90 -1.20 40.66
CA GLY A 478 15.36 -2.10 39.64
C GLY A 478 16.05 -1.91 38.29
N PRO A 479 15.71 -2.75 37.29
CA PRO A 479 16.35 -2.70 35.99
C PRO A 479 16.12 -1.36 35.30
N VAL A 480 17.17 -0.76 34.74
CA VAL A 480 17.03 0.45 33.95
C VAL A 480 16.31 0.10 32.65
N ARG A 481 15.13 0.69 32.45
CA ARG A 481 14.28 0.42 31.29
C ARG A 481 14.62 1.30 30.11
N LEU A 482 14.77 2.62 30.31
CA LEU A 482 15.01 3.57 29.23
C LEU A 482 16.10 4.55 29.63
N VAL A 483 17.00 4.85 28.70
CA VAL A 483 17.96 5.95 28.82
C VAL A 483 17.76 6.91 27.67
N THR A 484 17.75 8.21 27.96
CA THR A 484 17.62 9.27 26.96
C THR A 484 18.51 10.45 27.33
N TRP A 485 18.92 11.21 26.33
CA TRP A 485 19.63 12.47 26.53
C TRP A 485 18.64 13.63 26.52
N SER A 486 18.68 14.44 27.57
CA SER A 486 17.84 15.62 27.67
C SER A 486 18.45 16.78 26.89
N SER A 487 17.71 17.34 25.94
CA SER A 487 17.98 18.70 25.48
C SER A 487 17.55 19.70 26.56
N VAL A 488 18.14 20.90 26.56
CA VAL A 488 17.83 21.99 27.51
C VAL A 488 16.32 22.27 27.62
N VAL A 489 15.55 21.95 26.58
CA VAL A 489 14.09 22.10 26.51
C VAL A 489 13.33 21.07 27.37
N ALA A 490 13.84 19.83 27.51
CA ALA A 490 13.17 18.78 28.27
C ALA A 490 13.28 18.95 29.80
N ARG A 491 14.33 19.62 30.31
CA ARG A 491 14.46 19.96 31.74
C ARG A 491 13.35 20.90 32.23
N GLN A 492 12.87 21.80 31.37
CA GLN A 492 11.77 22.70 31.69
C GLN A 492 10.41 21.97 31.77
N TYR A 493 10.26 20.85 31.05
CA TYR A 493 9.05 20.03 31.06
C TYR A 493 9.03 19.05 32.25
N ALA A 494 10.17 18.40 32.55
CA ALA A 494 10.31 17.48 33.68
C ALA A 494 10.11 18.16 35.05
N ALA A 495 10.61 19.40 35.20
CA ALA A 495 10.36 20.23 36.39
C ALA A 495 8.87 20.57 36.60
N ARG A 496 8.05 20.49 35.54
CA ARG A 496 6.62 20.82 35.57
C ARG A 496 5.71 19.63 35.93
N ILE A 497 6.23 18.39 35.83
CA ILE A 497 5.49 17.15 36.11
C ILE A 497 6.05 16.35 37.30
N GLY A 498 6.96 16.93 38.08
CA GLY A 498 7.39 16.37 39.37
C GLY A 498 8.31 15.14 39.30
N LEU A 499 8.87 14.82 38.13
CA LEU A 499 9.86 13.75 38.01
C LEU A 499 11.26 14.34 38.27
N GLY A 500 11.71 14.20 39.52
CA GLY A 500 13.00 14.68 39.99
C GLY A 500 14.09 13.61 39.93
N ARG A 501 15.20 14.01 39.29
CA ARG A 501 16.54 13.40 39.14
C ARG A 501 16.66 12.08 38.39
#